data_AF-A0A3A8WJ54-F1
#
_entry.id   AF-A0A3A8WJ54-F1
#
_cell.length_a   1.000
_cell.length_b   1.000
_cell.length_c   1.000
_cell.angle_alpha   90.00
_cell.angle_beta   90.00
_cell.angle_gamma   90.00
#
_symmetry.space_group_name_H-M   'P 1'
#
loop_
_entity.id
_entity.type
_entity.pdbx_description
1 polymer ?
#
loop_
_entity_poly.entity_id
_entity_poly.type
_entity_poly.pdbx_seq_one_letter_code
_entity_poly.pdbx_strand_id
1 'polypeptide(L)'
;MSEDRRKASYTDRPLTAEEREFAAANHNQLFFYMRGRRLDPEKWYDILVIPYLNAVKKYHKYEHLQIYTFSSILKRILDTAVNHHFRSERTEKRMPEGGFVSLDYTMEGDNLFSEHQVEAWLIDRKANIEKQIIFKKCLKNFIGSVSRMIVGMTVSMGISKRNWIY
;
A
#
# COMPACT_ATOMS: atom_id res chain seq x y z
N MET A 1 17.07 3.00 -24.71
CA MET A 1 16.82 1.56 -24.88
C MET A 1 17.16 0.87 -23.57
N SER A 2 16.20 0.79 -22.66
CA SER A 2 16.41 0.28 -21.31
C SER A 2 16.06 -1.20 -21.28
N GLU A 3 17.06 -2.07 -21.24
CA GLU A 3 16.85 -3.51 -21.07
C GLU A 3 16.24 -3.79 -19.70
N ASP A 4 15.00 -4.29 -19.73
CA ASP A 4 14.22 -4.67 -18.55
C ASP A 4 14.83 -5.94 -17.92
N ARG A 5 15.81 -5.74 -17.02
CA ARG A 5 16.72 -6.76 -16.43
C ARG A 5 16.05 -7.93 -15.66
N ARG A 6 14.73 -8.08 -15.69
CA ARG A 6 13.98 -9.16 -15.01
C ARG A 6 13.05 -9.95 -15.91
N LYS A 7 12.90 -9.56 -17.18
CA LYS A 7 11.94 -10.21 -18.08
C LYS A 7 12.54 -11.50 -18.64
N ALA A 8 11.87 -12.63 -18.40
CA ALA A 8 12.39 -13.92 -18.85
C ALA A 8 12.38 -13.99 -20.38
N SER A 9 13.45 -14.53 -20.98
CA SER A 9 13.66 -14.51 -22.44
C SER A 9 12.55 -15.18 -23.28
N TYR A 10 11.67 -15.98 -22.65
CA TYR A 10 10.54 -16.63 -23.32
C TYR A 10 9.25 -15.80 -23.36
N THR A 11 9.21 -14.64 -22.72
CA THR A 11 7.97 -13.85 -22.64
C THR A 11 7.70 -13.07 -23.93
N ASP A 12 8.73 -12.52 -24.60
CA ASP A 12 8.59 -11.73 -25.84
C ASP A 12 8.49 -12.54 -27.13
N ARG A 13 8.84 -13.84 -27.10
CA ARG A 13 8.78 -14.67 -28.31
C ARG A 13 7.34 -15.04 -28.70
N PRO A 14 6.99 -15.11 -29.99
CA PRO A 14 5.72 -15.69 -30.43
C PRO A 14 5.64 -17.18 -30.07
N LEU A 15 4.42 -17.72 -29.98
CA LEU A 15 4.19 -19.15 -29.71
C LEU A 15 4.55 -20.00 -30.93
N THR A 16 5.31 -21.08 -30.71
CA THR A 16 5.52 -22.12 -31.72
C THR A 16 4.23 -22.91 -31.97
N ALA A 17 4.18 -23.67 -33.07
CA ALA A 17 3.00 -24.47 -33.42
C ALA A 17 2.67 -25.51 -32.34
N GLU A 18 3.68 -26.24 -31.87
CA GLU A 18 3.56 -27.25 -30.80
C GLU A 18 3.02 -26.66 -29.49
N GLU A 19 3.52 -25.50 -29.08
CA GLU A 19 3.05 -24.81 -27.87
C GLU A 19 1.60 -24.37 -27.98
N ARG A 20 1.15 -24.04 -29.20
CA ARG A 20 -0.22 -23.61 -29.46
C ARG A 20 -1.20 -24.78 -29.36
N GLU A 21 -0.84 -25.94 -29.90
CA GLU A 21 -1.62 -27.17 -29.77
C GLU A 21 -1.68 -27.60 -28.30
N PHE A 22 -0.56 -27.55 -27.59
CA PHE A 22 -0.52 -27.86 -26.17
C PHE A 22 -1.39 -26.91 -25.33
N ALA A 23 -1.36 -25.61 -25.66
CA ALA A 23 -2.19 -24.60 -25.02
C ALA A 23 -3.69 -24.84 -25.28
N ALA A 24 -4.06 -25.17 -26.52
CA ALA A 24 -5.46 -25.48 -26.85
C ALA A 24 -5.95 -26.72 -26.07
N ALA A 25 -5.14 -27.77 -25.98
CA ALA A 25 -5.49 -29.00 -25.27
C ALA A 25 -5.62 -28.80 -23.74
N ASN A 26 -4.74 -28.01 -23.14
CA ASN A 26 -4.70 -27.81 -21.68
C ASN A 26 -5.47 -26.59 -21.19
N HIS A 27 -6.23 -25.91 -22.06
CA HIS A 27 -6.95 -24.68 -21.71
C HIS A 27 -7.95 -24.91 -20.56
N ASN A 28 -8.55 -26.10 -20.49
CA ASN A 28 -9.48 -26.48 -19.42
C ASN A 28 -8.87 -26.37 -18.00
N GLN A 29 -7.55 -26.52 -17.86
CA GLN A 29 -6.89 -26.39 -16.56
C GLN A 29 -6.99 -24.98 -15.97
N LEU A 30 -7.10 -23.96 -16.82
CA LEU A 30 -7.33 -22.58 -16.38
C LEU A 30 -8.70 -22.45 -15.70
N PHE A 31 -9.75 -22.98 -16.31
CA PHE A 31 -11.10 -23.00 -15.74
C PHE A 31 -11.17 -23.82 -14.46
N PHE A 32 -10.51 -24.98 -14.40
CA PHE A 32 -10.43 -25.78 -13.17
C PHE A 32 -9.77 -25.00 -12.03
N TYR A 33 -8.68 -24.28 -12.31
CA TYR A 33 -8.03 -23.43 -11.32
C TYR A 33 -8.96 -22.30 -10.84
N MET A 34 -9.63 -21.60 -11.75
CA MET A 34 -10.58 -20.52 -11.40
C MET A 34 -11.72 -21.03 -10.54
N ARG A 35 -12.31 -22.18 -10.90
CA ARG A 35 -13.38 -22.84 -10.12
C ARG A 35 -12.89 -23.21 -8.72
N GLY A 36 -11.67 -23.74 -8.59
CA GLY A 36 -11.08 -24.09 -7.30
C GLY A 36 -10.83 -22.86 -6.40
N ARG A 37 -10.47 -21.72 -6.97
CA ARG A 37 -10.26 -20.46 -6.23
C ARG A 37 -11.50 -19.57 -6.08
N ARG A 38 -12.66 -19.98 -6.63
CA ARG A 38 -13.91 -19.19 -6.67
C ARG A 38 -13.70 -17.80 -7.31
N LEU A 39 -12.92 -17.77 -8.38
CA LEU A 39 -12.68 -16.57 -9.18
C LEU A 39 -13.74 -16.47 -10.28
N ASP A 40 -14.23 -15.25 -10.52
CA ASP A 40 -15.17 -14.97 -11.60
C ASP A 40 -14.48 -15.07 -12.97
N PRO A 41 -14.91 -15.97 -13.87
CA PRO A 41 -14.28 -16.15 -15.17
C PRO A 41 -14.25 -14.88 -16.01
N GLU A 42 -15.30 -14.05 -15.96
CA GLU A 42 -15.42 -12.86 -16.82
C GLU A 42 -14.32 -11.85 -16.52
N LYS A 43 -14.03 -11.62 -15.24
CA LYS A 43 -12.96 -10.70 -14.81
C LYS A 43 -11.56 -11.32 -14.91
N TRP A 44 -11.42 -12.60 -14.54
CA TRP A 44 -10.11 -13.21 -14.33
C TRP A 44 -9.51 -13.86 -15.57
N TYR A 45 -10.31 -14.14 -16.60
CA TYR A 45 -9.81 -14.77 -17.82
C TYR A 45 -8.72 -13.93 -18.50
N ASP A 46 -8.98 -12.64 -18.73
CA ASP A 46 -8.04 -11.74 -19.40
C ASP A 46 -6.75 -11.54 -18.59
N ILE A 47 -6.86 -11.54 -17.27
CA ILE A 47 -5.71 -11.38 -16.37
C ILE A 47 -4.85 -12.65 -16.38
N LEU A 48 -5.49 -13.83 -16.41
CA LEU A 48 -4.81 -15.12 -16.23
C LEU A 48 -4.37 -15.79 -17.54
N VAL A 49 -4.93 -15.40 -18.70
CA VAL A 49 -4.55 -15.96 -20.00
C VAL A 49 -3.07 -15.67 -20.33
N ILE A 50 -2.57 -14.49 -20.00
CA ILE A 50 -1.16 -14.13 -20.24
C ILE A 50 -0.21 -14.99 -19.38
N PRO A 51 -0.38 -15.09 -18.05
CA PRO A 51 0.36 -16.03 -17.21
C PRO A 51 0.24 -17.49 -17.65
N TYR A 52 -0.93 -17.91 -18.14
CA TYR A 52 -1.14 -19.26 -18.66
C TYR A 52 -0.25 -19.55 -19.86
N LEU A 53 -0.22 -18.65 -20.86
CA LEU A 53 0.66 -18.80 -22.02
C LEU A 53 2.14 -18.79 -21.60
N ASN A 54 2.51 -17.96 -20.63
CA ASN A 54 3.85 -17.96 -20.07
C ASN A 54 4.20 -19.30 -19.39
N ALA A 55 3.25 -19.97 -18.76
CA ALA A 55 3.45 -21.30 -18.19
C ALA A 55 3.75 -22.35 -19.26
N VAL A 56 3.01 -22.33 -20.37
CA VAL A 56 3.25 -23.24 -21.52
C VAL A 56 4.64 -23.03 -22.10
N LYS A 57 5.02 -21.77 -22.35
CA LYS A 57 6.35 -21.42 -22.86
C LYS A 57 7.47 -21.82 -21.90
N LYS A 58 7.24 -21.69 -20.59
CA LYS A 58 8.19 -22.08 -19.56
C LYS A 58 8.37 -23.60 -19.50
N TYR A 59 7.28 -24.34 -19.64
CA TYR A 59 7.30 -25.80 -19.62
C TYR A 59 8.12 -26.39 -20.79
N HIS A 60 7.94 -25.85 -22.00
CA HIS A 60 8.68 -26.30 -23.18
C HIS A 60 10.15 -25.86 -23.17
N LYS A 61 10.46 -24.67 -22.61
CA LYS A 61 11.84 -24.16 -22.58
C LYS A 61 12.76 -24.93 -21.61
N TYR A 62 12.22 -25.40 -20.49
CA TYR A 62 13.03 -26.00 -19.43
C TYR A 62 12.70 -27.48 -19.28
N GLU A 63 13.50 -28.34 -19.89
CA GLU A 63 13.31 -29.80 -19.83
C GLU A 63 13.35 -30.35 -18.40
N HIS A 64 14.21 -29.80 -17.54
CA HIS A 64 14.27 -30.19 -16.12
C HIS A 64 12.98 -29.88 -15.33
N LEU A 65 12.10 -29.00 -15.84
CA LEU A 65 10.79 -28.75 -15.23
C LEU A 65 9.78 -29.86 -15.56
N GLN A 66 10.02 -30.67 -16.58
CA GLN A 66 9.13 -31.75 -17.01
C GLN A 66 9.09 -32.93 -16.04
N ILE A 67 9.97 -32.92 -15.01
CA ILE A 67 9.88 -33.82 -13.85
C ILE A 67 8.55 -33.59 -13.10
N TYR A 68 8.00 -32.38 -13.16
CA TYR A 68 6.75 -32.02 -12.51
C TYR A 68 5.57 -31.99 -13.50
N THR A 69 4.37 -32.26 -12.99
CA THR A 69 3.15 -32.13 -13.79
C THR A 69 2.92 -30.68 -14.20
N PHE A 70 2.47 -30.47 -15.44
CA PHE A 70 2.18 -29.13 -15.96
C PHE A 70 1.20 -28.35 -15.06
N SER A 71 0.18 -29.02 -14.53
CA SER A 71 -0.78 -28.44 -13.58
C SER A 71 -0.11 -27.80 -12.35
N SER A 72 0.92 -28.45 -11.80
CA SER A 72 1.67 -27.93 -10.64
C SER A 72 2.43 -26.66 -10.97
N ILE A 73 3.06 -26.62 -12.15
CA ILE A 73 3.80 -25.45 -12.63
C ILE A 73 2.83 -24.30 -12.93
N LEU A 74 1.73 -24.62 -13.62
CA LEU A 74 0.67 -23.68 -13.96
C LEU A 74 0.10 -23.03 -12.70
N LYS A 75 -0.27 -23.84 -11.70
CA LYS A 75 -0.81 -23.34 -10.43
C LYS A 75 0.13 -22.34 -9.76
N ARG A 76 1.44 -22.62 -9.73
CA ARG A 76 2.43 -21.72 -9.12
C ARG A 76 2.55 -20.38 -9.85
N ILE A 77 2.45 -20.40 -11.17
CA ILE A 77 2.49 -19.18 -12.00
C ILE A 77 1.20 -18.38 -11.81
N LEU A 78 0.04 -19.03 -11.87
CA LEU A 78 -1.26 -18.39 -11.66
C LEU A 78 -1.38 -17.80 -10.25
N ASP A 79 -0.98 -18.52 -9.21
CA ASP A 79 -0.97 -18.01 -7.83
C ASP A 79 -0.13 -16.75 -7.69
N THR A 80 1.02 -16.69 -8.38
CA THR A 80 1.88 -15.51 -8.38
C THR A 80 1.17 -14.32 -9.03
N ALA A 81 0.53 -14.52 -10.18
CA ALA A 81 -0.22 -13.48 -10.89
C ALA A 81 -1.40 -12.95 -10.07
N VAL A 82 -2.20 -13.85 -9.47
CA VAL A 82 -3.33 -13.52 -8.60
C VAL A 82 -2.85 -12.70 -7.38
N ASN A 83 -1.79 -13.16 -6.73
CA ASN A 83 -1.22 -12.44 -5.58
C ASN A 83 -0.70 -11.06 -5.97
N HIS A 84 -0.08 -10.93 -7.15
CA HIS A 84 0.36 -9.63 -7.67
C HIS A 84 -0.82 -8.69 -7.86
N HIS A 85 -1.91 -9.14 -8.49
CA HIS A 85 -3.12 -8.36 -8.67
C HIS A 85 -3.73 -7.90 -7.34
N PHE A 86 -3.86 -8.81 -6.37
CA PHE A 86 -4.35 -8.42 -5.05
C PHE A 86 -3.40 -7.49 -4.29
N ARG A 87 -2.10 -7.51 -4.60
CA ARG A 87 -1.12 -6.59 -4.00
C ARG A 87 -1.22 -5.21 -4.64
N SER A 88 -1.41 -5.10 -5.95
CA SER A 88 -1.63 -3.81 -6.61
C SER A 88 -2.91 -3.15 -6.11
N GLU A 89 -4.05 -3.87 -6.10
CA GLU A 89 -5.32 -3.36 -5.56
C GLU A 89 -5.22 -2.92 -4.09
N ARG A 90 -4.40 -3.61 -3.28
CA ARG A 90 -4.16 -3.23 -1.88
C ARG A 90 -3.16 -2.08 -1.70
N THR A 91 -2.32 -1.82 -2.69
CA THR A 91 -1.33 -0.73 -2.64
C THR A 91 -1.99 0.61 -2.96
N GLU A 92 -2.95 0.64 -3.89
CA GLU A 92 -3.78 1.82 -4.13
C GLU A 92 -4.50 2.26 -2.84
N LYS A 93 -4.96 1.30 -2.02
CA LYS A 93 -5.55 1.61 -0.70
C LYS A 93 -4.57 2.21 0.32
N ARG A 94 -3.26 2.16 0.07
CA ARG A 94 -2.23 2.83 0.89
C ARG A 94 -1.96 4.27 0.45
N MET A 95 -2.52 4.69 -0.70
CA MET A 95 -2.54 6.06 -1.21
C MET A 95 -3.99 6.58 -1.10
N PRO A 96 -4.42 7.11 0.06
CA PRO A 96 -5.74 7.75 0.14
C PRO A 96 -5.81 8.96 -0.79
N GLU A 97 -7.01 9.35 -1.21
CA GLU A 97 -7.26 10.49 -2.13
C GLU A 97 -6.61 11.80 -1.67
N GLY A 98 -6.33 11.95 -0.37
CA GLY A 98 -5.64 13.11 0.21
C GLY A 98 -4.11 13.14 0.03
N GLY A 99 -3.51 12.22 -0.74
CA GLY A 99 -2.07 12.19 -1.01
C GLY A 99 -1.20 11.79 0.19
N PHE A 100 0.11 12.03 0.09
CA PHE A 100 1.06 11.83 1.18
C PHE A 100 1.39 13.17 1.84
N VAL A 101 1.24 13.25 3.16
CA VAL A 101 1.81 14.33 3.97
C VAL A 101 3.18 13.84 4.44
N SER A 102 4.24 14.56 4.10
CA SER A 102 5.58 14.28 4.63
C SER A 102 5.57 14.44 6.14
N LEU A 103 6.38 13.64 6.84
CA LEU A 103 6.56 13.81 8.29
C LEU A 103 7.03 15.23 8.63
N ASP A 104 7.81 15.82 7.73
CA ASP A 104 8.38 17.17 7.84
C ASP A 104 7.42 18.28 7.37
N TYR A 105 6.11 18.02 7.31
CA TYR A 105 5.14 19.03 6.91
C TYR A 105 4.99 20.09 8.01
N THR A 106 5.50 21.30 7.74
CA THR A 106 5.33 22.48 8.59
C THR A 106 4.07 23.25 8.16
N MET A 107 3.21 23.58 9.12
CA MET A 107 2.10 24.52 8.88
C MET A 107 2.61 25.93 9.16
N GLU A 108 2.34 26.88 8.25
CA GLU A 108 2.52 28.32 8.53
C GLU A 108 1.62 28.69 9.72
N GLY A 109 2.24 29.09 10.83
CA GLY A 109 1.51 29.64 11.97
C GLY A 109 1.01 31.06 11.71
N ASP A 110 0.23 31.61 12.63
CA ASP A 110 -0.36 32.95 12.55
C ASP A 110 0.69 34.09 12.48
N ASN A 111 1.99 33.78 12.57
CA ASN A 111 3.08 34.73 12.35
C ASN A 111 4.23 34.10 11.53
N LEU A 112 4.98 34.96 10.83
CA LEU A 112 6.03 34.61 9.85
C LEU A 112 7.24 33.83 10.43
N PHE A 113 7.32 33.67 11.76
CA PHE A 113 8.41 32.96 12.44
C PHE A 113 7.92 31.76 13.26
N SER A 114 6.62 31.47 13.26
CA SER A 114 6.03 30.33 13.97
C SER A 114 5.80 29.18 13.01
N GLU A 115 6.89 28.52 12.60
CA GLU A 115 6.78 27.18 12.03
C GLU A 115 6.57 26.19 13.18
N HIS A 116 5.42 25.52 13.19
CA HIS A 116 5.18 24.41 14.11
C HIS A 116 5.24 23.11 13.31
N GLN A 117 6.16 22.22 13.68
CA GLN A 117 6.10 20.85 13.19
C GLN A 117 4.79 20.21 13.66
N VAL A 118 4.08 19.56 12.75
CA VAL A 118 2.86 18.84 13.12
C VAL A 118 3.29 17.60 13.89
N GLU A 119 3.24 17.68 15.21
CA GLU A 119 3.61 16.58 16.07
C GLU A 119 2.84 15.30 15.71
N ALA A 120 3.55 14.28 15.23
CA ALA A 120 3.01 13.11 14.55
C ALA A 120 2.02 12.29 15.41
N TRP A 121 2.09 12.43 16.74
CA TRP A 121 1.15 11.80 17.68
C TRP A 121 -0.24 12.42 17.72
N LEU A 122 -0.48 13.56 17.06
CA LEU A 122 -1.81 14.19 17.03
C LEU A 122 -2.69 13.74 15.85
N ILE A 123 -2.14 13.06 14.85
CA ILE A 123 -2.88 12.60 13.67
C ILE A 123 -3.22 11.11 13.85
N ASP A 124 -4.30 10.82 14.59
CA ASP A 124 -4.84 9.46 14.57
C ASP A 124 -5.60 9.23 13.26
N ARG A 125 -4.98 8.50 12.32
CA ARG A 125 -5.57 8.16 11.01
C ARG A 125 -6.87 7.34 11.13
N LYS A 126 -7.18 6.77 12.30
CA LYS A 126 -8.42 6.01 12.57
C LYS A 126 -9.51 6.83 13.28
N ALA A 127 -9.20 7.98 13.86
CA ALA A 127 -10.19 8.77 14.58
C ALA A 127 -10.84 9.83 13.68
N ASN A 128 -12.18 9.91 13.72
CA ASN A 128 -12.97 10.94 13.07
C ASN A 128 -12.39 12.35 13.35
N ILE A 129 -12.18 13.14 12.30
CA ILE A 129 -11.59 14.49 12.31
C ILE A 129 -12.27 15.39 13.35
N GLU A 130 -13.60 15.26 13.50
CA GLU A 130 -14.39 16.03 14.47
C GLU A 130 -13.95 15.78 15.91
N LYS A 131 -13.65 14.52 16.27
CA LYS A 131 -13.20 14.16 17.63
C LYS A 131 -11.84 14.77 17.93
N GLN A 132 -10.95 14.83 16.94
CA GLN A 132 -9.63 15.44 17.09
C GLN A 132 -9.73 16.96 17.29
N ILE A 133 -10.61 17.64 16.54
CA ILE A 133 -10.85 19.08 16.69
C ILE A 133 -11.43 19.41 18.07
N ILE A 134 -12.40 18.62 18.53
CA ILE A 134 -13.01 18.78 19.86
C ILE A 134 -11.95 18.60 20.95
N PHE A 135 -11.14 17.54 20.86
CA PHE A 135 -10.08 17.27 21.83
C PHE A 135 -9.04 18.39 21.88
N LYS A 136 -8.62 18.91 20.71
CA LYS A 136 -7.72 20.07 20.60
C LYS A 136 -8.29 21.32 21.27
N LYS A 137 -9.58 21.62 21.05
CA LYS A 137 -10.26 22.76 21.69
C LYS A 137 -10.30 22.60 23.21
N CYS A 138 -10.57 21.38 23.69
CA CYS A 138 -10.63 21.06 25.11
C CYS A 138 -9.27 21.22 25.80
N LEU A 139 -8.19 20.71 25.20
CA LEU A 139 -6.82 20.88 25.71
C LEU A 139 -6.39 22.35 25.77
N LYS A 140 -6.68 23.14 24.71
CA LYS A 140 -6.36 24.57 24.69
C LYS A 140 -7.04 25.32 25.83
N ASN A 141 -8.31 25.01 26.10
CA ASN A 141 -9.06 25.61 27.21
C ASN A 141 -8.50 25.17 28.57
N PHE A 142 -8.12 23.90 28.71
CA PHE A 142 -7.52 23.37 29.94
C PHE A 142 -6.19 24.05 30.26
N ILE A 143 -5.25 24.08 29.30
CA ILE A 143 -3.94 24.73 29.48
C ILE A 143 -4.13 26.22 29.79
N GLY A 144 -5.02 26.92 29.08
CA GLY A 144 -5.32 28.33 29.37
C GLY A 144 -5.94 28.54 30.77
N SER A 145 -6.69 27.58 31.30
CA SER A 145 -7.20 27.62 32.67
C SER A 145 -6.09 27.43 33.69
N VAL A 146 -5.19 26.47 33.46
CA VAL A 146 -4.04 26.19 34.33
C VAL A 146 -3.08 27.39 34.35
N SER A 147 -2.78 27.99 33.20
CA SER A 147 -1.95 29.21 33.13
C SER A 147 -2.59 30.38 33.88
N ARG A 148 -3.91 30.55 33.81
CA ARG A 148 -4.62 31.59 34.59
C ARG A 148 -4.58 31.33 36.10
N MET A 149 -4.68 30.07 36.53
CA MET A 149 -4.53 29.71 37.94
C MET A 149 -3.10 29.97 38.46
N ILE A 150 -2.07 29.61 37.68
CA ILE A 150 -0.67 29.86 38.04
C ILE A 150 -0.40 31.37 38.14
N VAL A 151 -0.85 32.14 37.15
CA VAL A 151 -0.74 33.61 37.18
C VAL A 151 -1.50 34.20 38.37
N GLY A 152 -2.71 33.72 38.65
CA GLY A 152 -3.51 34.12 39.82
C GLY A 152 -2.83 33.82 41.15
N MET A 153 -2.18 32.65 41.29
CA MET A 153 -1.39 32.29 42.48
C MET A 153 -0.16 33.19 42.65
N THR A 154 0.57 33.49 41.57
CA THR A 154 1.72 34.41 41.65
C THR A 154 1.35 35.85 42.00
N VAL A 155 0.17 36.32 41.56
CA VAL A 155 -0.36 37.65 41.91
C VAL A 155 -0.87 37.67 43.35
N SER A 156 -1.48 36.58 43.83
CA SER A 156 -1.98 36.46 45.21
C SER A 156 -0.87 36.28 46.25
N MET A 157 0.29 35.74 45.90
CA MET A 157 1.45 35.56 46.79
C MET A 157 2.41 36.77 46.81
N GLY A 158 2.15 37.83 46.04
CA GLY A 158 2.92 39.08 46.11
C GLY A 158 4.40 38.96 45.75
N ILE A 159 4.79 37.98 44.91
CA ILE A 159 6.19 37.79 44.52
C ILE A 159 6.49 38.65 43.29
N SER A 160 7.16 39.78 43.52
CA SER A 160 7.74 40.63 42.48
C SER A 160 8.71 39.82 41.62
N LYS A 161 8.54 39.85 40.29
CA LYS A 161 9.50 39.28 39.32
C LYS A 161 10.85 39.99 39.43
N ARG A 162 11.71 39.57 40.34
CA ARG A 162 13.14 39.80 40.23
C ARG A 162 13.88 38.47 40.35
N ASN A 163 14.70 38.23 39.33
CA ASN A 163 15.69 37.16 39.18
C ASN A 163 15.17 35.73 39.10
N TRP A 164 14.92 35.26 37.87
CA TRP A 164 15.37 33.94 37.43
C TRP A 164 15.75 34.00 35.95
N ILE A 165 16.90 34.63 35.66
CA ILE A 165 17.75 34.28 34.52
C ILE A 165 19.15 34.10 35.09
N TYR A 166 19.57 32.84 35.20
CA TYR A 166 20.94 32.36 35.06
C TYR A 166 20.85 30.96 34.46
#